data_AF-A0A0W0R9V6-F1
#
_entry.id   AF-A0A0W0R9V6-F1
#
_cell.length_a   1.000
_cell.length_b   1.000
_cell.length_c   1.000
_cell.angle_alpha   90.00
_cell.angle_beta   90.00
_cell.angle_gamma   90.00
#
_symmetry.space_group_name_H-M   'P 1'
#
loop_
_entity.id
_entity.type
_entity.pdbx_description
1 polymer ?
#
loop_
_entity_poly.entity_id
_entity_poly.type
_entity_poly.pdbx_seq_one_letter_code
_entity_poly.pdbx_strand_id
1 'polypeptide(L)'
;MEKRTFNWPPHILLIDDNPSTTVLVLRLFRYLGYSVMHVDKAEEIVTFIQKEQFDLIAINLAFSCLEKYWLHRTQYFRENISIIYYTPTILINDFTHAAKQAGRDTRDDSWMLYSEFFHFLPFT
;
A
#
# COMPACT_ATOMS: atom_id res chain seq x y z
N MET A 1 7.21 -0.52 -26.01
CA MET A 1 6.98 -1.03 -24.64
C MET A 1 5.94 -2.13 -24.73
N GLU A 2 6.35 -3.38 -24.52
CA GLU A 2 5.39 -4.47 -24.33
C GLU A 2 4.57 -4.18 -23.08
N LYS A 3 3.23 -4.26 -23.19
CA LYS A 3 2.34 -4.16 -22.04
C LYS A 3 2.60 -5.40 -21.17
N ARG A 4 3.13 -5.20 -19.95
CA ARG A 4 3.15 -6.26 -18.92
C ARG A 4 1.71 -6.75 -18.75
N THR A 5 1.44 -8.00 -19.14
CA THR A 5 0.19 -8.67 -18.82
C THR A 5 0.22 -8.95 -17.32
N PHE A 6 -0.50 -8.17 -16.53
CA PHE A 6 -0.62 -8.40 -15.09
C PHE A 6 -1.36 -9.72 -14.86
N ASN A 7 -0.75 -10.64 -14.10
CA ASN A 7 -1.49 -11.74 -13.51
C ASN A 7 -2.44 -11.15 -12.47
N TRP A 8 -3.74 -11.36 -12.65
CA TRP A 8 -4.76 -10.82 -11.77
C TRP A 8 -5.16 -11.85 -10.71
N PRO A 9 -5.31 -11.47 -9.42
CA PRO A 9 -5.07 -10.14 -8.87
C PRO A 9 -3.59 -9.91 -8.45
N PRO A 10 -3.04 -8.70 -8.62
CA PRO A 10 -1.72 -8.33 -8.11
C PRO A 10 -1.54 -8.66 -6.63
N HIS A 11 -0.42 -9.29 -6.28
CA HIS A 11 -0.03 -9.60 -4.91
C HIS A 11 0.90 -8.51 -4.37
N ILE A 12 0.45 -7.80 -3.35
CA ILE A 12 1.09 -6.60 -2.80
C ILE A 12 1.67 -6.88 -1.43
N LEU A 13 2.90 -6.44 -1.20
CA LEU A 13 3.45 -6.30 0.14
C LEU A 13 3.29 -4.86 0.63
N LEU A 14 2.50 -4.65 1.67
CA LEU A 14 2.34 -3.37 2.36
C LEU A 14 3.25 -3.33 3.59
N ILE A 15 4.12 -2.32 3.66
CA ILE A 15 5.02 -2.06 4.78
C ILE A 15 4.58 -0.76 5.44
N ASP A 16 3.96 -0.88 6.62
CA ASP A 16 3.43 0.26 7.40
C ASP A 16 3.28 -0.14 8.86
N ASP A 17 3.85 0.63 9.79
CA ASP A 17 3.78 0.40 11.24
C ASP A 17 2.66 1.23 11.90
N ASN A 18 2.02 2.13 11.15
CA ASN A 18 0.94 2.94 11.68
C ASN A 18 -0.42 2.27 11.41
N PRO A 19 -1.18 1.90 12.45
CA PRO A 19 -2.41 1.14 12.28
C PRO A 19 -3.51 1.94 11.57
N SER A 20 -3.57 3.26 11.76
CA SER A 20 -4.58 4.11 11.14
C SER A 20 -4.41 4.16 9.63
N THR A 21 -3.17 4.29 9.17
CA THR A 21 -2.84 4.39 7.74
C THR A 21 -2.89 3.03 7.07
N THR A 22 -2.44 1.98 7.77
CA THR A 22 -2.57 0.58 7.35
C THR A 22 -4.01 0.25 7.00
N VAL A 23 -4.97 0.58 7.88
CA VAL A 23 -6.40 0.30 7.63
C VAL A 23 -6.89 0.99 6.35
N LEU A 24 -6.52 2.25 6.11
CA LEU A 24 -6.95 2.98 4.92
C LEU A 24 -6.37 2.38 3.64
N VAL A 25 -5.07 2.05 3.64
CA VAL A 25 -4.39 1.47 2.48
C VAL A 25 -4.88 0.06 2.18
N LEU A 26 -5.12 -0.76 3.21
CA LEU A 26 -5.70 -2.10 3.05
C LEU A 26 -7.11 -2.03 2.45
N ARG A 27 -7.95 -1.10 2.91
CA ARG A 27 -9.30 -0.89 2.34
C ARG A 27 -9.20 -0.50 0.86
N LEU A 28 -8.29 0.42 0.52
CA LEU A 28 -8.05 0.85 -0.86
C LEU A 28 -7.64 -0.30 -1.78
N PHE A 29 -6.61 -1.05 -1.41
CA PHE A 29 -6.14 -2.14 -2.25
C PHE A 29 -7.14 -3.29 -2.34
N ARG A 30 -7.89 -3.55 -1.25
CA ARG A 30 -9.00 -4.51 -1.29
C ARG A 30 -10.12 -4.05 -2.23
N TYR A 31 -10.46 -2.76 -2.24
CA TYR A 31 -11.46 -2.19 -3.15
C TYR A 31 -11.05 -2.36 -4.61
N LEU A 32 -9.74 -2.23 -4.88
CA LEU A 32 -9.15 -2.49 -6.19
C LEU A 32 -9.05 -3.99 -6.55
N GLY A 33 -9.45 -4.89 -5.65
CA GLY A 33 -9.41 -6.33 -5.86
C GLY A 33 -8.01 -6.95 -5.70
N TYR A 34 -7.07 -6.23 -5.09
CA TYR A 34 -5.70 -6.72 -4.88
C TYR A 34 -5.60 -7.61 -3.63
N SER A 35 -4.68 -8.58 -3.69
CA SER A 35 -4.30 -9.36 -2.52
C SER A 35 -3.17 -8.63 -1.80
N VAL A 36 -3.32 -8.37 -0.51
CA VAL A 36 -2.33 -7.60 0.26
C VAL A 36 -1.84 -8.40 1.45
N MET A 37 -0.53 -8.57 1.54
CA MET A 37 0.18 -8.98 2.73
C MET A 37 0.69 -7.74 3.45
N HIS A 38 0.36 -7.58 4.72
CA HIS A 38 0.81 -6.45 5.54
C HIS A 38 1.93 -6.88 6.48
N VAL A 39 2.91 -5.99 6.64
CA VAL A 39 4.03 -6.12 7.57
C VAL A 39 4.21 -4.80 8.32
N ASP A 40 4.14 -4.86 9.65
CA ASP A 40 4.35 -3.72 10.56
C ASP A 40 5.72 -3.74 11.26
N LYS A 41 6.49 -4.81 11.08
CA LYS A 41 7.80 -5.02 11.72
C LYS A 41 8.88 -5.29 10.70
N ALA A 42 10.00 -4.61 10.88
CA ALA A 42 11.07 -4.65 9.90
C ALA A 42 11.76 -6.02 9.80
N GLU A 43 11.75 -6.79 10.88
CA GLU A 43 12.35 -8.13 10.97
C GLU A 43 11.65 -9.15 10.06
N GLU A 44 10.36 -8.95 9.81
CA GLU A 44 9.54 -9.90 9.05
C GLU A 44 9.64 -9.66 7.54
N ILE A 45 9.94 -8.42 7.11
CA ILE A 45 9.99 -7.98 5.70
C ILE A 45 10.83 -8.94 4.83
N VAL A 46 12.05 -9.23 5.27
CA VAL A 46 13.00 -10.04 4.49
C VAL A 46 12.53 -11.48 4.39
N THR A 47 11.92 -12.00 5.46
CA THR A 47 11.36 -13.35 5.46
C THR A 47 10.26 -13.48 4.40
N PHE A 48 9.39 -12.47 4.28
CA PHE A 48 8.31 -12.48 3.30
C PHE A 48 8.81 -12.29 1.87
N ILE A 49 9.70 -11.32 1.62
CA ILE A 49 10.26 -11.07 0.27
C ILE A 49 11.00 -12.31 -0.27
N GLN A 50 11.62 -13.11 0.59
CA GLN A 50 12.31 -14.33 0.18
C GLN A 50 11.37 -15.52 -0.09
N LYS A 51 10.25 -15.61 0.65
CA LYS A 51 9.32 -16.74 0.58
C LYS A 51 8.25 -16.58 -0.49
N GLU A 52 7.81 -15.35 -0.72
CA GLU A 52 6.69 -15.02 -1.59
C GLU A 52 7.14 -14.23 -2.82
N GLN A 53 6.31 -14.22 -3.86
CA GLN A 53 6.48 -13.30 -4.99
C GLN A 53 5.44 -12.19 -4.90
N PHE A 54 5.91 -10.95 -5.01
CA PHE A 54 5.07 -9.75 -5.01
C PHE A 54 5.23 -9.01 -6.33
N ASP A 55 4.12 -8.51 -6.85
CA ASP A 55 4.08 -7.65 -8.04
C ASP A 55 4.41 -6.19 -7.67
N LEU A 56 4.08 -5.80 -6.43
CA LEU A 56 4.25 -4.45 -5.90
C LEU A 56 4.61 -4.49 -4.42
N ILE A 57 5.50 -3.59 -4.02
CA ILE A 57 5.78 -3.29 -2.61
C ILE A 57 5.40 -1.84 -2.35
N ALA A 58 4.47 -1.62 -1.43
CA ALA A 58 4.00 -0.30 -1.02
C ALA A 58 4.52 0.02 0.37
N ILE A 59 5.25 1.13 0.50
CA ILE A 59 6.00 1.47 1.72
C ILE A 59 5.56 2.81 2.25
N ASN A 60 5.16 2.85 3.51
CA ASN A 60 4.94 4.12 4.20
C ASN A 60 6.30 4.81 4.39
N LEU A 61 6.44 6.03 3.87
CA LEU A 61 7.67 6.81 4.02
C LEU A 61 7.99 7.13 5.49
N ALA A 62 6.97 7.18 6.34
CA ALA A 62 7.11 7.41 7.78
C ALA A 62 7.37 6.13 8.60
N PHE A 63 7.55 4.97 7.94
CA PHE A 63 7.83 3.71 8.62
C PHE A 63 9.09 3.85 9.49
N SER A 64 8.93 3.72 10.80
CA SER A 64 9.94 4.11 11.81
C SER A 64 11.28 3.42 11.65
N CYS A 65 11.28 2.23 11.05
CA CYS A 65 12.46 1.38 10.88
C CYS A 65 13.02 1.39 9.45
N LEU A 66 12.52 2.25 8.56
CA LEU A 66 12.86 2.21 7.14
C LEU A 66 14.36 2.36 6.89
N GLU A 67 15.02 3.42 7.39
CA GLU A 67 16.45 3.64 7.14
C GLU A 67 17.34 2.49 7.63
N LYS A 68 17.06 1.99 8.85
CA LYS A 68 17.87 0.96 9.50
C LYS A 68 17.83 -0.38 8.76
N TYR A 69 16.72 -0.71 8.13
CA TYR A 69 16.54 -2.01 7.47
C TYR A 69 16.67 -1.95 5.95
N TRP A 70 16.32 -0.82 5.32
CA TRP A 70 16.26 -0.70 3.87
C TRP A 70 17.65 -0.56 3.22
N LEU A 71 18.51 0.30 3.79
CA LEU A 71 19.83 0.61 3.21
C LEU A 71 20.78 -0.59 3.12
N HIS A 72 20.62 -1.59 3.98
CA HIS A 72 21.52 -2.74 4.05
C HIS A 72 21.01 -3.99 3.30
N ARG A 73 19.79 -3.94 2.76
CA ARG A 73 19.05 -5.13 2.33
C ARG A 73 18.39 -4.99 0.96
N THR A 74 18.74 -3.96 0.20
CA THR A 74 18.33 -3.78 -1.22
C THR A 74 18.64 -5.01 -2.09
N GLN A 75 19.66 -5.80 -1.73
CA GLN A 75 20.01 -7.07 -2.37
C GLN A 75 18.92 -8.15 -2.36
N TYR A 76 17.92 -8.07 -1.47
CA TYR A 76 16.83 -9.05 -1.44
C TYR A 76 15.69 -8.73 -2.39
N PHE A 77 15.65 -7.52 -2.94
CA PHE A 77 14.66 -7.14 -3.93
C PHE A 77 15.12 -7.64 -5.29
N ARG A 78 14.29 -8.48 -5.91
CA ARG A 78 14.51 -8.91 -7.28
C ARG A 78 14.41 -7.67 -8.19
N GLU A 79 15.26 -7.61 -9.21
CA GLU A 79 15.41 -6.44 -10.10
C GLU A 79 14.11 -5.96 -10.78
N ASN A 80 13.06 -6.79 -10.81
CA ASN A 80 11.82 -6.52 -11.53
C ASN A 80 10.60 -6.16 -10.66
N ILE A 81 10.76 -6.08 -9.33
CA ILE A 81 9.65 -5.76 -8.43
C ILE A 81 9.40 -4.24 -8.43
N SER A 82 8.16 -3.84 -8.66
CA SER A 82 7.76 -2.43 -8.55
C SER A 82 7.68 -2.02 -7.08
N ILE A 83 8.25 -0.88 -6.73
CA ILE A 83 8.25 -0.34 -5.37
C ILE A 83 7.66 1.07 -5.43
N ILE A 84 6.65 1.33 -4.60
CA ILE A 84 6.09 2.67 -4.41
C ILE A 84 6.26 3.09 -2.95
N TYR A 85 6.54 4.38 -2.77
CA TYR A 85 6.52 5.03 -1.46
C TYR A 85 5.28 5.91 -1.41
N TYR A 86 4.59 5.91 -0.27
CA TYR A 86 3.45 6.79 -0.06
C TYR A 86 3.60 7.54 1.27
N THR A 87 2.96 8.71 1.33
CA THR A 87 2.81 9.46 2.58
C THR A 87 1.35 9.37 3.04
N PRO A 88 1.11 9.22 4.34
CA PRO A 88 -0.25 9.03 4.85
C PRO A 88 -1.10 10.30 4.84
N THR A 89 -0.48 11.48 4.67
CA THR A 89 -1.16 12.77 4.73
C THR A 89 -2.31 12.86 3.73
N ILE A 90 -2.10 12.41 2.48
CA ILE A 90 -3.13 12.47 1.43
C ILE A 90 -4.29 11.53 1.77
N LEU A 91 -3.99 10.26 2.08
CA LEU A 91 -5.00 9.24 2.46
C LEU A 91 -5.86 9.65 3.67
N ILE A 92 -5.23 10.20 4.72
CA ILE A 92 -5.95 10.66 5.92
C ILE A 92 -6.82 11.88 5.59
N ASN A 93 -6.29 12.81 4.78
CA ASN A 93 -7.05 13.99 4.37
C ASN A 93 -8.28 13.57 3.55
N ASP A 94 -8.09 12.72 2.54
CA ASP A 94 -9.15 12.16 1.70
C ASP A 94 -10.24 11.49 2.55
N PHE A 95 -9.84 10.61 3.47
CA PHE A 95 -10.76 9.95 4.38
C PHE A 95 -11.55 10.96 5.23
N THR A 96 -10.87 11.96 5.78
CA THR A 96 -11.49 12.99 6.63
C THR A 96 -12.49 13.84 5.83
N HIS A 97 -12.16 14.21 4.60
CA HIS A 97 -13.04 14.97 3.71
C HIS A 97 -14.29 14.18 3.33
N ALA A 98 -14.11 12.94 2.90
CA ALA A 98 -15.22 12.07 2.52
C ALA A 98 -16.14 11.75 3.70
N ALA A 99 -15.59 11.45 4.88
CA ALA A 99 -16.38 11.19 6.10
C ALA A 99 -17.25 12.39 6.50
N LYS A 100 -16.79 13.63 6.25
CA LYS A 100 -17.58 14.85 6.45
C LYS A 100 -18.73 14.98 5.44
N GLN A 101 -18.50 14.62 4.18
CA GLN A 101 -19.51 14.74 3.11
C GLN A 101 -20.61 13.67 3.20
N ALA A 102 -20.27 12.44 3.60
CA ALA A 102 -21.21 11.33 3.64
C ALA A 102 -22.26 11.44 4.76
N GLY A 103 -22.13 12.38 5.69
CA GLY A 103 -23.12 12.63 6.73
C GLY A 103 -23.33 11.48 7.74
N ARG A 104 -22.71 10.29 7.57
CA ARG A 104 -22.51 9.22 8.57
C ARG A 104 -21.87 7.94 7.97
N ASP A 105 -21.35 7.12 8.90
CA ASP A 105 -20.80 5.75 8.86
C ASP A 105 -19.35 5.58 8.34
N THR A 106 -18.44 5.29 9.27
CA THR A 106 -17.01 5.03 9.03
C THR A 106 -16.74 3.67 8.39
N ARG A 107 -17.78 2.85 8.20
CA ARG A 107 -17.69 1.47 7.70
C ARG A 107 -18.04 1.32 6.22
N ASP A 108 -18.56 2.36 5.57
CA ASP A 108 -18.74 2.34 4.11
C ASP A 108 -17.42 2.72 3.42
N ASP A 109 -17.15 2.05 2.30
CA ASP A 109 -15.98 2.19 1.44
C ASP A 109 -16.16 3.29 0.37
N SER A 110 -17.34 3.93 0.31
CA SER A 110 -17.66 5.04 -0.61
C SER A 110 -16.71 6.25 -0.51
N TRP A 111 -15.99 6.42 0.60
CA TRP A 111 -14.97 7.46 0.74
C TRP A 111 -13.86 7.38 -0.33
N MET A 112 -13.58 6.17 -0.84
CA MET A 112 -12.52 5.95 -1.83
C MET A 112 -12.85 6.55 -3.20
N LEU A 113 -14.15 6.67 -3.55
CA LEU A 113 -14.59 7.34 -4.78
C LEU A 113 -14.24 8.83 -4.83
N TYR A 114 -13.92 9.41 -3.67
CA TYR A 114 -13.54 10.80 -3.52
C TYR A 114 -12.06 10.99 -3.17
N SER A 115 -11.28 9.91 -3.09
CA SER A 115 -9.86 9.96 -2.74
C SER A 115 -9.03 10.39 -3.94
N GLU A 116 -8.20 11.41 -3.79
CA GLU A 116 -7.21 11.78 -4.80
C GLU A 116 -6.19 10.64 -4.99
N PHE A 117 -5.76 10.00 -3.90
CA PHE A 117 -4.82 8.89 -3.97
C PHE A 117 -5.35 7.71 -4.80
N PHE A 118 -6.64 7.39 -4.68
CA PHE A 118 -7.29 6.38 -5.53
C PHE A 118 -7.19 6.73 -7.02
N HIS A 119 -7.47 7.99 -7.39
CA HIS A 119 -7.41 8.47 -8.78
C HIS A 119 -6.00 8.58 -9.36
N PHE A 120 -4.95 8.64 -8.53
CA PHE A 120 -3.56 8.64 -8.99
C PHE A 120 -3.03 7.23 -9.32
N LEU A 121 -3.76 6.18 -8.95
CA LEU A 121 -3.37 4.83 -9.32
C LEU A 121 -3.69 4.61 -10.82
N PRO A 122 -2.75 4.04 -11.61
CA PRO A 122 -2.75 4.10 -13.07
C PRO A 122 -3.87 3.32 -13.80
N PHE A 123 -4.94 2.94 -13.11
CA PHE A 123 -6.01 2.09 -13.62
C PHE A 123 -7.44 2.56 -13.25
N THR A 124 -7.60 3.80 -12.75
CA THR A 124 -8.91 4.47 -12.64
C THR A 124 -9.21 5.31 -13.88
#